data_AF-A0AAJ1HWG3-F1
#
_entry.id   AF-A0AAJ1HWG3-F1
#
_cell.length_a   1.000
_cell.length_b   1.000
_cell.length_c   1.000
_cell.angle_alpha   90.00
_cell.angle_beta   90.00
_cell.angle_gamma   90.00
#
_symmetry.space_group_name_H-M   'P 1'
#
loop_
_entity.id
_entity.type
_entity.pdbx_description
1 polymer ?
#
loop_
_entity_poly.entity_id
_entity_poly.type
_entity_poly.pdbx_seq_one_letter_code
_entity_poly.pdbx_strand_id
1 'polypeptide(L)'
;MSSSTIVQTVTPAAALQCAGLDLHFAAVGGPVIVVLSELDDAGMPGIAAVVRRLEPAQINVAGLATRVTWPAPVLMRARTGYAISVSAADTQTALEVAQVGEASQGGGWVTAAQAEVGQMLEINASAIVTRHTNRMLRFELLAVQYTANSKTVTLGTQAVANATSLMLNAGASQPEPTARISYALELLDAGGALQQTIEADVGQPVKLSAAHNGSVRVRATLRVGDNGLGAVLDAAPLLLVGSLLNAGTYITPSIATAGGTDLRVLFVGDIPAGAAVAVHMQLAASQQWQEVPYLSSSQQTAGSIEITHRLQGINATSLRLRLTLTGTTTARPKVRDLRAVIL
;
A
#
# COMPACT_ATOMS: atom_id res chain seq x y z
N MET A 1 -17.61 37.20 7.86
CA MET A 1 -16.24 36.80 8.26
C MET A 1 -15.38 36.88 7.01
N SER A 2 -14.44 37.80 6.95
CA SER A 2 -13.55 37.94 5.80
C SER A 2 -12.38 36.98 5.98
N SER A 3 -12.47 35.77 5.43
CA SER A 3 -11.32 34.87 5.36
C SER A 3 -10.52 35.23 4.11
N SER A 4 -9.32 35.79 4.28
CA SER A 4 -8.33 35.85 3.21
C SER A 4 -7.34 34.69 3.36
N THR A 5 -6.92 34.15 2.23
CA THR A 5 -5.85 33.15 2.15
C THR A 5 -4.63 33.82 1.55
N ILE A 6 -3.53 33.78 2.29
CA ILE A 6 -2.22 34.19 1.78
C ILE A 6 -1.56 32.96 1.16
N VAL A 7 -1.06 33.10 -0.06
CA VAL A 7 -0.36 32.04 -0.77
C VAL A 7 1.02 32.54 -1.14
N GLN A 8 2.06 31.82 -0.73
CA GLN A 8 3.42 32.07 -1.18
C GLN A 8 3.85 30.99 -2.16
N THR A 9 4.27 31.42 -3.35
CA THR A 9 4.84 30.52 -4.36
C THR A 9 6.32 30.25 -4.05
N VAL A 10 6.75 29.00 -4.16
CA VAL A 10 8.15 28.57 -3.99
C VAL A 10 8.52 27.53 -5.04
N THR A 11 9.70 27.68 -5.64
CA THR A 11 10.26 26.75 -6.63
C THR A 11 11.66 26.35 -6.17
N PRO A 12 11.82 25.21 -5.48
CA PRO A 12 13.11 24.82 -4.93
C PRO A 12 14.10 24.48 -6.04
N ALA A 13 15.35 24.95 -5.90
CA ALA A 13 16.40 24.73 -6.90
C ALA A 13 16.81 23.25 -7.02
N ALA A 14 16.71 22.50 -5.92
CA ALA A 14 17.01 21.07 -5.83
C ALA A 14 15.85 20.31 -5.18
N ALA A 15 15.78 18.99 -5.39
CA ALA A 15 14.77 18.17 -4.75
C ALA A 15 15.06 18.07 -3.24
N LEU A 16 14.02 18.10 -2.42
CA LEU A 16 14.14 18.02 -0.97
C LEU A 16 12.93 17.32 -0.36
N GLN A 17 13.13 16.74 0.83
CA GLN A 17 12.03 16.26 1.65
C GLN A 17 11.70 17.30 2.71
N CYS A 18 10.57 17.97 2.53
CA CYS A 18 10.08 18.99 3.43
C CYS A 18 9.39 18.31 4.62
N ALA A 19 9.88 18.48 5.84
CA ALA A 19 9.25 17.98 7.06
C ALA A 19 8.29 19.00 7.70
N GLY A 20 8.30 20.24 7.23
CA GLY A 20 7.55 21.33 7.82
C GLY A 20 8.00 22.68 7.31
N LEU A 21 7.47 23.72 7.93
CA LEU A 21 7.97 25.08 7.76
C LEU A 21 7.82 25.89 9.05
N ASP A 22 8.62 26.93 9.15
CA ASP A 22 8.49 27.96 10.17
C ASP A 22 7.74 29.16 9.57
N LEU A 23 6.71 29.63 10.28
CA LEU A 23 5.90 30.79 9.91
C LEU A 23 6.02 31.88 10.96
N HIS A 24 5.96 33.14 10.53
CA HIS A 24 5.94 34.28 11.43
C HIS A 24 4.60 35.00 11.39
N PHE A 25 3.97 35.16 12.55
CA PHE A 25 2.67 35.82 12.69
C PHE A 25 2.84 37.18 13.39
N ALA A 26 2.25 38.21 12.80
CA ALA A 26 2.15 39.53 13.41
C ALA A 26 1.03 39.58 14.47
N ALA A 27 -0.04 38.83 14.24
CA ALA A 27 -1.17 38.72 15.17
C ALA A 27 -1.89 37.37 14.99
N VAL A 28 -2.61 36.95 16.02
CA VAL A 28 -3.43 35.73 16.02
C VAL A 28 -4.81 36.05 16.62
N GLY A 29 -5.86 35.66 15.92
CA GLY A 29 -7.24 35.75 16.41
C GLY A 29 -7.89 34.38 16.58
N GLY A 30 -7.78 33.55 15.55
CA GLY A 30 -8.42 32.24 15.48
C GLY A 30 -7.51 31.15 14.94
N PRO A 31 -8.07 29.94 14.75
CA PRO A 31 -7.33 28.81 14.21
C PRO A 31 -6.88 29.04 12.77
N VAL A 32 -5.68 28.54 12.45
CA VAL A 32 -5.05 28.70 11.14
C VAL A 32 -4.94 27.35 10.44
N ILE A 33 -5.20 27.33 9.13
CA ILE A 33 -4.96 26.18 8.26
C ILE A 33 -3.77 26.51 7.37
N VAL A 34 -2.77 25.64 7.40
CA VAL A 34 -1.57 25.70 6.56
C VAL A 34 -1.61 24.53 5.59
N VAL A 35 -1.44 24.81 4.31
CA VAL A 35 -1.46 23.83 3.22
C VAL A 35 -0.20 23.98 2.38
N LEU A 36 0.44 22.86 2.06
CA LEU A 36 1.45 22.78 1.02
C LEU A 36 0.85 22.01 -0.15
N SER A 37 0.89 22.58 -1.35
CA SER A 37 0.44 21.95 -2.59
C SER A 37 1.43 22.20 -3.73
N GLU A 38 1.42 21.33 -4.73
CA GLU A 38 2.04 21.64 -6.03
C GLU A 38 1.15 22.67 -6.75
N LEU A 39 1.74 23.55 -7.56
CA LEU A 39 0.97 24.46 -8.41
C LEU A 39 0.30 23.70 -9.55
N ASP A 40 -0.88 24.17 -9.96
CA ASP A 40 -1.51 23.75 -11.20
C ASP A 40 -0.92 24.49 -12.43
N ASP A 41 -1.40 24.13 -13.62
CA ASP A 41 -0.96 24.74 -14.89
C ASP A 41 -1.26 26.25 -14.97
N ALA A 42 -2.17 26.77 -14.14
CA ALA A 42 -2.50 28.20 -14.05
C ALA A 42 -1.64 28.95 -13.00
N GLY A 43 -0.71 28.26 -12.34
CA GLY A 43 0.11 28.81 -11.27
C GLY A 43 -0.69 29.11 -10.00
N MET A 44 -1.78 28.36 -9.76
CA MET A 44 -2.60 28.42 -8.56
C MET A 44 -2.36 27.19 -7.67
N PRO A 45 -2.68 27.23 -6.36
CA PRO A 45 -2.57 26.06 -5.49
C PRO A 45 -3.40 24.89 -6.04
N GLY A 46 -2.73 23.78 -6.34
CA GLY A 46 -3.37 22.54 -6.78
C GLY A 46 -3.83 21.67 -5.61
N ILE A 47 -3.81 20.35 -5.82
CA ILE A 47 -4.19 19.37 -4.79
C ILE A 47 -3.23 19.47 -3.59
N ALA A 48 -3.79 19.55 -2.39
CA ALA A 48 -3.02 19.60 -1.15
C ALA A 48 -2.16 18.34 -0.99
N ALA A 49 -0.84 18.52 -0.90
CA ALA A 49 0.09 17.46 -0.53
C ALA A 49 0.04 17.18 0.97
N VAL A 50 -0.12 18.23 1.78
CA VAL A 50 -0.32 18.14 3.23
C VAL A 50 -1.14 19.32 3.75
N VAL A 51 -1.94 19.08 4.78
CA VAL A 51 -2.73 20.07 5.48
C VAL A 51 -2.44 19.99 6.97
N ARG A 52 -2.25 21.13 7.62
CA ARG A 52 -2.10 21.24 9.07
C ARG A 52 -2.98 22.33 9.61
N ARG A 53 -3.70 22.01 10.69
CA ARG A 53 -4.43 22.99 11.50
C ARG A 53 -3.62 23.35 12.74
N LEU A 54 -3.54 24.64 13.03
CA LEU A 54 -2.94 25.20 14.23
C LEU A 54 -4.02 25.89 15.04
N GLU A 55 -4.11 25.55 16.32
CA GLU A 55 -4.94 26.28 17.27
C GLU A 55 -4.20 27.54 17.76
N PRO A 56 -4.90 28.61 18.19
CA PRO A 56 -4.27 29.87 18.59
C PRO A 56 -3.13 29.73 19.60
N ALA A 57 -3.27 28.78 20.55
CA ALA A 57 -2.25 28.51 21.56
C ALA A 57 -0.94 27.91 21.01
N GLN A 58 -0.93 27.46 19.76
CA GLN A 58 0.24 26.90 19.07
C GLN A 58 0.95 27.95 18.20
N ILE A 59 0.38 29.16 18.09
CA ILE A 59 0.86 30.22 17.21
C ILE A 59 1.68 31.22 18.03
N ASN A 60 2.94 31.37 17.66
CA ASN A 60 3.84 32.35 18.22
C ASN A 60 3.72 33.68 17.46
N VAL A 61 3.75 34.79 18.19
CA VAL A 61 3.75 36.16 17.67
C VAL A 61 4.99 36.92 18.17
N ALA A 62 5.09 38.21 17.85
CA ALA A 62 6.18 39.10 18.28
C ALA A 62 7.57 38.63 17.79
N GLY A 63 7.66 38.28 16.50
CA GLY A 63 8.91 37.90 15.84
C GLY A 63 9.37 36.46 16.09
N LEU A 64 8.69 35.70 16.94
CA LEU A 64 8.98 34.29 17.19
C LEU A 64 8.41 33.39 16.09
N ALA A 65 9.18 32.38 15.67
CA ALA A 65 8.76 31.42 14.67
C ALA A 65 7.70 30.45 15.22
N THR A 66 6.67 30.19 14.43
CA THR A 66 5.67 29.15 14.63
C THR A 66 6.04 27.93 13.79
N ARG A 67 6.48 26.87 14.47
CA ARG A 67 6.87 25.61 13.84
C ARG A 67 5.66 24.80 13.41
N VAL A 68 5.54 24.56 12.11
CA VAL A 68 4.53 23.69 11.50
C VAL A 68 5.22 22.42 11.01
N THR A 69 4.86 21.27 11.58
CA THR A 69 5.43 19.97 11.18
C THR A 69 4.42 19.10 10.45
N TRP A 70 4.87 18.39 9.43
CA TRP A 70 4.09 17.40 8.70
C TRP A 70 4.13 16.03 9.39
N PRO A 71 3.06 15.22 9.28
CA PRO A 71 3.08 13.85 9.77
C PRO A 71 4.12 12.97 9.08
N ALA A 72 4.38 13.23 7.80
CA ALA A 72 5.42 12.59 7.00
C ALA A 72 6.07 13.64 6.08
N PRO A 73 7.36 13.49 5.73
CA PRO A 73 8.02 14.42 4.83
C PRO A 73 7.38 14.42 3.43
N VAL A 74 7.15 15.60 2.88
CA VAL A 74 6.63 15.79 1.52
C VAL A 74 7.82 15.95 0.57
N LEU A 75 7.86 15.10 -0.46
CA LEU A 75 8.88 15.22 -1.52
C LEU A 75 8.55 16.43 -2.40
N MET A 76 9.41 17.45 -2.35
CA MET A 76 9.38 18.58 -3.27
C MET A 76 10.41 18.35 -4.37
N ARG A 77 9.97 18.41 -5.63
CA ARG A 77 10.81 18.19 -6.81
C ARG A 77 11.56 19.46 -7.19
N ALA A 78 12.79 19.27 -7.68
CA ALA A 78 13.60 20.37 -8.19
C ALA A 78 12.87 21.10 -9.32
N ARG A 79 12.86 22.43 -9.27
CA ARG A 79 12.30 23.32 -10.31
C ARG A 79 10.79 23.13 -10.56
N THR A 80 10.08 22.52 -9.61
CA THR A 80 8.63 22.41 -9.61
C THR A 80 8.04 23.49 -8.70
N GLY A 81 6.99 24.18 -9.14
CA GLY A 81 6.34 25.20 -8.33
C GLY A 81 5.45 24.60 -7.25
N TYR A 82 5.56 25.13 -6.04
CA TYR A 82 4.73 24.79 -4.88
C TYR A 82 4.08 26.04 -4.30
N ALA A 83 2.92 25.86 -3.66
CA ALA A 83 2.20 26.90 -2.93
C ALA A 83 2.16 26.57 -1.43
N ILE A 84 2.59 27.53 -0.62
CA ILE A 84 2.33 27.55 0.83
C ILE A 84 1.10 28.43 1.04
N SER A 85 -0.05 27.82 1.29
CA SER A 85 -1.30 28.52 1.54
C SER A 85 -1.59 28.57 3.04
N VAL A 86 -1.89 29.76 3.55
CA VAL A 86 -2.25 29.99 4.95
C VAL A 86 -3.58 30.71 5.00
N SER A 87 -4.56 30.14 5.67
CA SER A 87 -5.90 30.70 5.82
C SER A 87 -6.35 30.74 7.27
N ALA A 88 -7.09 31.78 7.62
CA ALA A 88 -7.71 31.96 8.93
C ALA A 88 -9.16 32.42 8.74
N ALA A 89 -10.06 31.95 9.59
CA ALA A 89 -11.48 32.28 9.52
C ALA A 89 -11.84 33.46 10.45
N ASP A 90 -10.99 34.49 10.48
CA ASP A 90 -11.11 35.66 11.35
C ASP A 90 -10.47 36.90 10.69
N THR A 91 -10.57 38.06 11.34
CA THR A 91 -10.06 39.34 10.82
C THR A 91 -8.87 39.89 11.60
N GLN A 92 -8.30 39.12 12.52
CA GLN A 92 -7.23 39.53 13.42
C GLN A 92 -5.91 38.84 13.10
N THR A 93 -5.96 37.59 12.63
CA THR A 93 -4.78 36.81 12.28
C THR A 93 -4.06 37.44 11.09
N ALA A 94 -2.76 37.68 11.26
CA ALA A 94 -1.92 38.30 10.24
C ALA A 94 -0.54 37.66 10.22
N LEU A 95 0.00 37.45 9.02
CA LEU A 95 1.36 36.95 8.80
C LEU A 95 2.34 38.11 8.65
N GLU A 96 3.60 37.88 9.03
CA GLU A 96 4.69 38.79 8.70
C GLU A 96 5.02 38.70 7.21
N VAL A 97 4.82 39.81 6.51
CA VAL A 97 5.11 39.96 5.08
C VAL A 97 6.15 41.05 4.91
N ALA A 98 7.21 40.75 4.16
CA ALA A 98 8.20 41.73 3.76
C ALA A 98 7.82 42.34 2.42
N GLN A 99 8.05 43.65 2.25
CA GLN A 99 7.84 44.34 0.99
C GLN A 99 9.15 44.95 0.49
N VAL A 100 9.44 44.79 -0.81
CA VAL A 100 10.59 45.42 -1.46
C VAL A 100 10.48 46.95 -1.33
N GLY A 101 11.59 47.57 -0.89
CA GLY A 101 11.68 49.01 -0.64
C GLY A 101 11.33 49.42 0.78
N GLU A 102 10.88 48.51 1.65
CA GLU A 102 10.64 48.81 3.07
C GLU A 102 11.86 48.51 3.94
N ALA A 103 11.93 49.18 5.09
CA ALA A 103 12.99 48.98 6.07
C ALA A 103 12.84 47.61 6.73
N SER A 104 13.94 46.87 6.82
CA SER A 104 14.00 45.61 7.55
C SER A 104 14.01 45.85 9.06
N GLN A 105 13.33 44.99 9.83
CA GLN A 105 13.38 45.01 11.30
C GLN A 105 14.79 44.77 11.85
N GLY A 106 15.66 44.08 11.09
CA GLY A 106 17.07 43.87 11.44
C GLY A 106 18.01 45.01 11.03
N GLY A 107 17.47 46.11 10.49
CA GLY A 107 18.23 47.19 9.87
C GLY A 107 18.48 46.98 8.37
N GLY A 108 18.59 48.08 7.63
CA GLY A 108 18.73 48.06 6.16
C GLY A 108 17.39 48.03 5.43
N TRP A 109 17.44 47.74 4.12
CA TRP A 109 16.29 47.76 3.21
C TRP A 109 16.06 46.39 2.57
N VAL A 110 14.79 46.02 2.35
CA VAL A 110 14.44 44.84 1.55
C VAL A 110 14.63 45.17 0.08
N THR A 111 15.61 44.57 -0.58
CA THR A 111 16.01 44.94 -1.95
C THR A 111 15.49 43.99 -3.03
N ALA A 112 15.33 42.71 -2.72
CA ALA A 112 14.83 41.70 -3.66
C ALA A 112 14.30 40.46 -2.93
N ALA A 113 13.47 39.67 -3.62
CA ALA A 113 13.14 38.31 -3.21
C ALA A 113 14.27 37.34 -3.57
N GLN A 114 14.33 36.20 -2.88
CA GLN A 114 15.16 35.06 -3.30
C GLN A 114 14.66 34.50 -4.64
N ALA A 115 15.56 33.95 -5.45
CA ALA A 115 15.22 33.46 -6.79
C ALA A 115 14.19 32.33 -6.78
N GLU A 116 14.19 31.53 -5.72
CA GLU A 116 13.29 30.41 -5.48
C GLU A 116 11.91 30.84 -4.96
N VAL A 117 11.75 32.10 -4.56
CA VAL A 117 10.50 32.64 -4.00
C VAL A 117 9.76 33.41 -5.08
N GLY A 118 8.60 32.88 -5.48
CA GLY A 118 7.74 33.48 -6.48
C GLY A 118 6.79 34.54 -5.92
N GLN A 119 5.76 34.86 -6.71
CA GLN A 119 4.75 35.84 -6.32
C GLN A 119 3.93 35.39 -5.11
N MET A 120 3.54 36.35 -4.28
CA MET A 120 2.56 36.17 -3.21
C MET A 120 1.17 36.47 -3.75
N LEU A 121 0.19 35.63 -3.41
CA LEU A 121 -1.22 35.84 -3.75
C LEU A 121 -2.02 36.10 -2.47
N GLU A 122 -3.00 36.98 -2.57
CA GLU A 122 -4.06 37.12 -1.59
C GLU A 122 -5.38 36.73 -2.25
N ILE A 123 -6.02 35.70 -1.71
CA ILE A 123 -7.30 35.18 -2.21
C ILE A 123 -8.37 35.52 -1.18
N ASN A 124 -9.31 36.38 -1.54
CA ASN A 124 -10.38 36.76 -0.62
C ASN A 124 -11.52 35.72 -0.60
N ALA A 125 -12.49 35.90 0.29
CA ALA A 125 -13.65 35.01 0.41
C ALA A 125 -14.54 34.92 -0.84
N SER A 126 -14.43 35.89 -1.77
CA SER A 126 -15.11 35.89 -3.07
C SER A 126 -14.26 35.27 -4.19
N ALA A 127 -13.16 34.59 -3.85
CA ALA A 127 -12.19 33.99 -4.77
C ALA A 127 -11.51 34.99 -5.73
N ILE A 128 -11.53 36.28 -5.41
CA ILE A 128 -10.74 37.27 -6.15
C ILE A 128 -9.28 37.13 -5.72
N VAL A 129 -8.40 36.99 -6.71
CA VAL A 129 -6.96 36.81 -6.52
C VAL A 129 -6.25 38.13 -6.78
N THR A 130 -5.60 38.67 -5.75
CA THR A 130 -4.66 39.78 -5.87
C THR A 130 -3.24 39.23 -5.92
N ARG A 131 -2.47 39.62 -6.94
CA ARG A 131 -1.08 39.19 -7.12
C ARG A 131 -0.14 40.29 -6.66
N HIS A 132 0.77 39.95 -5.75
CA HIS A 132 1.82 40.84 -5.28
C HIS A 132 3.17 40.38 -5.79
N THR A 133 3.83 41.24 -6.56
CA THR A 133 5.18 40.99 -7.10
C THR A 133 6.29 41.54 -6.21
N ASN A 134 5.95 42.44 -5.29
CA ASN A 134 6.88 43.12 -4.39
C ASN A 134 6.70 42.74 -2.92
N ARG A 135 5.84 41.77 -2.61
CA ARG A 135 5.58 41.29 -1.25
C ARG A 135 5.88 39.80 -1.17
N MET A 136 6.49 39.40 -0.05
CA MET A 136 6.89 38.02 0.20
C MET A 136 6.58 37.65 1.64
N LEU A 137 6.06 36.44 1.82
CA LEU A 137 5.88 35.85 3.14
C LEU A 137 7.26 35.61 3.78
N ARG A 138 7.38 35.87 5.09
CA ARG A 138 8.54 35.41 5.88
C ARG A 138 8.29 33.96 6.33
N PHE A 139 9.13 33.03 5.85
CA PHE A 139 9.05 31.61 6.20
C PHE A 139 10.41 30.93 6.04
N GLU A 140 10.58 29.79 6.69
CA GLU A 140 11.66 28.86 6.43
C GLU A 140 11.10 27.47 6.07
N LEU A 141 11.55 26.87 4.97
CA LEU A 141 11.25 25.47 4.67
C LEU A 141 12.22 24.55 5.43
N LEU A 142 11.68 23.52 6.09
CA LEU A 142 12.46 22.60 6.91
C LEU A 142 12.73 21.33 6.12
N ALA A 143 13.93 21.23 5.56
CA ALA A 143 14.39 20.01 4.90
C ALA A 143 14.78 18.95 5.94
N VAL A 144 14.47 17.67 5.65
CA VAL A 144 14.93 16.53 6.44
C VAL A 144 16.44 16.38 6.30
N GLN A 145 17.12 16.16 7.43
CA GLN A 145 18.50 15.70 7.47
C GLN A 145 18.56 14.35 8.17
N TYR A 146 19.06 13.33 7.46
CA TYR A 146 19.19 11.98 7.99
C TYR A 146 20.56 11.82 8.67
N THR A 147 20.56 11.32 9.90
CA THR A 147 21.79 11.04 10.66
C THR A 147 22.38 9.66 10.37
N ALA A 148 21.65 8.82 9.64
CA ALA A 148 22.07 7.47 9.26
C ALA A 148 21.57 7.14 7.85
N ASN A 149 22.37 6.40 7.09
CA ASN A 149 22.05 6.02 5.71
C ASN A 149 21.11 4.81 5.62
N SER A 150 20.85 4.13 6.74
CA SER A 150 19.88 3.04 6.81
C SER A 150 19.31 2.90 8.20
N LYS A 151 18.04 2.53 8.29
CA LYS A 151 17.37 2.18 9.54
C LYS A 151 16.41 1.03 9.34
N THR A 152 16.53 -0.01 10.16
CA THR A 152 15.57 -1.11 10.20
C THR A 152 14.55 -0.87 11.30
N VAL A 153 13.27 -1.00 10.98
CA VAL A 153 12.14 -0.86 11.91
C VAL A 153 11.27 -2.10 11.87
N THR A 154 10.64 -2.42 13.00
CA THR A 154 9.59 -3.42 13.07
C THR A 154 8.26 -2.77 12.72
N LEU A 155 7.59 -3.25 11.68
CA LEU A 155 6.27 -2.73 11.29
C LEU A 155 5.16 -3.33 12.14
N GLY A 156 5.32 -4.58 12.53
CA GLY A 156 4.36 -5.29 13.36
C GLY A 156 4.74 -6.76 13.54
N THR A 157 4.00 -7.43 14.40
CA THR A 157 4.09 -8.88 14.61
C THR A 157 2.68 -9.42 14.70
N GLN A 158 2.37 -10.46 13.93
CA GLN A 158 1.04 -11.04 13.85
C GLN A 158 1.11 -12.54 14.13
N ALA A 159 0.31 -13.01 15.09
CA ALA A 159 0.13 -14.43 15.33
C ALA A 159 -0.62 -15.08 14.15
N VAL A 160 -0.14 -16.24 13.70
CA VAL A 160 -0.70 -16.98 12.57
C VAL A 160 -0.86 -18.46 12.91
N ALA A 161 -1.91 -19.06 12.36
CA ALA A 161 -2.19 -20.49 12.49
C ALA A 161 -2.30 -21.12 11.11
N ASN A 162 -1.58 -22.22 10.90
CA ASN A 162 -1.51 -22.96 9.65
C ASN A 162 -1.24 -22.07 8.43
N ALA A 163 -0.40 -21.05 8.57
CA ALA A 163 -0.03 -20.17 7.47
C ALA A 163 0.78 -20.95 6.44
N THR A 164 0.40 -20.85 5.17
CA THR A 164 1.08 -21.54 4.05
C THR A 164 1.56 -20.57 2.99
N SER A 165 0.96 -19.37 2.97
CA SER A 165 1.28 -18.31 2.02
C SER A 165 1.23 -16.97 2.77
N LEU A 166 2.17 -16.09 2.48
CA LEU A 166 2.27 -14.76 3.05
C LEU A 166 2.42 -13.74 1.92
N MET A 167 1.90 -12.53 2.11
CA MET A 167 2.14 -11.44 1.18
C MET A 167 2.09 -10.12 1.96
N LEU A 168 3.11 -9.28 1.77
CA LEU A 168 3.12 -7.94 2.34
C LEU A 168 2.52 -6.96 1.34
N ASN A 169 1.61 -6.12 1.79
CA ASN A 169 1.17 -4.95 1.04
C ASN A 169 1.52 -3.69 1.85
N ALA A 170 2.35 -2.81 1.30
CA ALA A 170 2.77 -1.58 1.96
C ALA A 170 2.98 -0.48 0.93
N GLY A 171 2.43 0.70 1.20
CA GLY A 171 2.73 1.91 0.43
C GLY A 171 4.10 2.48 0.85
N ALA A 172 4.82 3.06 -0.11
CA ALA A 172 6.07 3.74 0.17
C ALA A 172 6.38 4.78 -0.91
N SER A 173 6.99 5.89 -0.49
CA SER A 173 7.66 6.83 -1.38
C SER A 173 9.15 6.47 -1.46
N GLN A 174 9.61 6.15 -2.67
CA GLN A 174 11.00 5.84 -2.98
C GLN A 174 11.49 6.86 -4.01
N PRO A 175 12.03 8.01 -3.56
CA PRO A 175 12.29 9.16 -4.43
C PRO A 175 13.37 8.90 -5.48
N GLU A 176 14.23 7.91 -5.26
CA GLU A 176 15.27 7.49 -6.19
C GLU A 176 15.62 6.00 -6.01
N PRO A 177 16.28 5.35 -6.99
CA PRO A 177 16.57 3.92 -6.92
C PRO A 177 17.39 3.47 -5.71
N THR A 178 18.26 4.33 -5.16
CA THR A 178 19.07 4.02 -3.98
C THR A 178 18.38 4.35 -2.65
N ALA A 179 17.35 5.20 -2.68
CA ALA A 179 16.44 5.47 -1.57
C ALA A 179 15.28 4.45 -1.55
N ARG A 180 15.58 3.22 -1.14
CA ARG A 180 14.62 2.10 -1.16
C ARG A 180 14.25 1.58 0.22
N ILE A 181 13.12 0.87 0.29
CA ILE A 181 12.73 0.04 1.43
C ILE A 181 12.87 -1.43 1.04
N SER A 182 13.60 -2.20 1.83
CA SER A 182 13.65 -3.66 1.72
C SER A 182 12.89 -4.30 2.88
N TYR A 183 12.11 -5.33 2.61
CA TYR A 183 11.26 -5.97 3.60
C TYR A 183 11.65 -7.42 3.86
N ALA A 184 11.59 -7.79 5.13
CA ALA A 184 11.81 -9.16 5.57
C ALA A 184 10.64 -9.64 6.43
N LEU A 185 10.19 -10.85 6.15
CA LEU A 185 9.23 -11.60 6.94
C LEU A 185 10.01 -12.57 7.84
N GLU A 186 10.00 -12.29 9.14
CA GLU A 186 10.59 -13.15 10.17
C GLU A 186 9.52 -14.10 10.71
N LEU A 187 9.70 -15.40 10.49
CA LEU A 187 8.87 -16.45 11.08
C LEU A 187 9.39 -16.77 12.47
N LEU A 188 8.53 -16.67 13.46
CA LEU A 188 8.82 -16.86 14.88
C LEU A 188 8.04 -18.05 15.39
N ASP A 189 8.67 -18.90 16.20
CA ASP A 189 7.96 -19.97 16.88
C ASP A 189 7.01 -19.45 17.97
N ALA A 190 6.28 -20.36 18.62
CA ALA A 190 5.37 -20.02 19.71
C ALA A 190 6.07 -19.39 20.93
N GLY A 191 7.37 -19.63 21.11
CA GLY A 191 8.21 -19.02 22.15
C GLY A 191 8.83 -17.68 21.73
N GLY A 192 8.61 -17.24 20.49
CA GLY A 192 9.16 -16.00 19.93
C GLY A 192 10.58 -16.12 19.38
N ALA A 193 11.14 -17.32 19.26
CA ALA A 193 12.45 -17.53 18.65
C ALA A 193 12.37 -17.48 17.12
N LEU A 194 13.34 -16.83 16.48
CA LEU A 194 13.42 -16.70 15.03
C LEU A 194 13.72 -18.07 14.40
N GLN A 195 12.81 -18.56 13.55
CA GLN A 195 13.00 -19.80 12.79
C GLN A 195 13.55 -19.53 11.38
N GLN A 196 13.03 -18.50 10.71
CA GLN A 196 13.37 -18.20 9.33
C GLN A 196 13.16 -16.72 9.03
N THR A 197 14.04 -16.16 8.20
CA THR A 197 13.85 -14.83 7.59
C THR A 197 13.67 -14.99 6.10
N ILE A 198 12.66 -14.34 5.55
CA ILE A 198 12.34 -14.37 4.12
C ILE A 198 12.30 -12.94 3.61
N GLU A 199 13.21 -12.58 2.71
CA GLU A 199 13.13 -11.32 1.97
C GLU A 199 11.98 -11.40 0.96
N ALA A 200 11.13 -10.39 0.95
CA ALA A 200 9.98 -10.35 0.05
C ALA A 200 9.65 -8.90 -0.32
N ASP A 201 9.33 -8.68 -1.59
CA ASP A 201 8.84 -7.38 -2.04
C ASP A 201 7.35 -7.22 -1.77
N VAL A 202 6.90 -5.96 -1.80
CA VAL A 202 5.48 -5.63 -1.70
C VAL A 202 4.71 -6.29 -2.85
N GLY A 203 3.61 -6.96 -2.53
CA GLY A 203 2.78 -7.69 -3.48
C GLY A 203 3.35 -9.03 -3.93
N GLN A 204 4.55 -9.42 -3.47
CA GLN A 204 5.14 -10.71 -3.79
C GLN A 204 4.51 -11.82 -2.92
N PRO A 205 3.84 -12.83 -3.51
CA PRO A 205 3.35 -13.96 -2.74
C PRO A 205 4.51 -14.88 -2.36
N VAL A 206 4.71 -15.04 -1.05
CA VAL A 206 5.66 -15.99 -0.46
C VAL A 206 4.92 -17.29 -0.16
N LYS A 207 5.39 -18.40 -0.72
CA LYS A 207 4.88 -19.75 -0.40
C LYS A 207 5.82 -20.41 0.60
N LEU A 208 5.27 -20.86 1.73
CA LEU A 208 6.04 -21.56 2.74
C LEU A 208 6.20 -23.03 2.36
N SER A 209 7.35 -23.61 2.68
CA SER A 209 7.66 -25.03 2.45
C SER A 209 6.83 -25.96 3.34
N ALA A 210 6.40 -25.47 4.51
CA ALA A 210 5.50 -26.14 5.44
C ALA A 210 4.52 -25.14 6.06
N ALA A 211 3.43 -25.63 6.65
CA ALA A 211 2.50 -24.78 7.38
C ALA A 211 3.19 -24.23 8.65
N HIS A 212 3.09 -22.92 8.86
CA HIS A 212 3.68 -22.24 10.00
C HIS A 212 2.62 -21.91 11.05
N ASN A 213 2.93 -22.21 12.31
CA ASN A 213 2.18 -21.83 13.50
C ASN A 213 3.13 -21.06 14.42
N GLY A 214 2.73 -19.88 14.85
CA GLY A 214 3.61 -18.97 15.58
C GLY A 214 3.28 -17.52 15.26
N SER A 215 4.30 -16.68 15.08
CA SER A 215 4.11 -15.28 14.71
C SER A 215 4.96 -14.90 13.50
N VAL A 216 4.42 -14.02 12.66
CA VAL A 216 5.16 -13.39 11.56
C VAL A 216 5.46 -11.96 11.95
N ARG A 217 6.75 -11.60 12.02
CA ARG A 217 7.21 -10.24 12.26
C ARG A 217 7.69 -9.62 10.96
N VAL A 218 7.19 -8.43 10.64
CA VAL A 218 7.57 -7.71 9.42
C VAL A 218 8.61 -6.66 9.78
N ARG A 219 9.77 -6.74 9.12
CA ARG A 219 10.84 -5.73 9.19
C ARG A 219 10.88 -4.93 7.91
N ALA A 220 11.09 -3.63 8.04
CA ALA A 220 11.38 -2.75 6.92
C ALA A 220 12.73 -2.08 7.16
N THR A 221 13.64 -2.18 6.20
CA THR A 221 14.92 -1.48 6.19
C THR A 221 14.83 -0.35 5.20
N LEU A 222 14.73 0.88 5.72
CA LEU A 222 14.68 2.11 4.94
C LEU A 222 16.11 2.59 4.69
N ARG A 223 16.38 3.04 3.47
CA ARG A 223 17.67 3.59 3.07
C ARG A 223 17.53 5.05 2.63
N VAL A 224 18.57 5.82 2.93
CA VAL A 224 18.81 7.13 2.34
C VAL A 224 19.61 6.91 1.08
N GLY A 225 19.14 7.47 -0.03
CA GLY A 225 19.84 7.41 -1.30
C GLY A 225 20.96 8.44 -1.40
N ASP A 226 21.70 8.37 -2.50
CA ASP A 226 22.95 9.11 -2.67
C ASP A 226 22.73 10.63 -2.79
N ASN A 227 21.54 11.06 -3.19
CA ASN A 227 21.17 12.48 -3.25
C ASN A 227 20.66 13.01 -1.89
N GLY A 228 20.75 12.21 -0.82
CA GLY A 228 20.32 12.59 0.54
C GLY A 228 18.82 12.47 0.79
N LEU A 229 18.05 11.93 -0.17
CA LEU A 229 16.61 11.68 -0.02
C LEU A 229 16.39 10.30 0.58
N GLY A 230 15.52 10.20 1.59
CA GLY A 230 15.17 8.95 2.25
C GLY A 230 13.94 8.28 1.66
N ALA A 231 13.91 6.95 1.69
CA ALA A 231 12.64 6.25 1.49
C ALA A 231 11.68 6.56 2.66
N VAL A 232 10.40 6.80 2.35
CA VAL A 232 9.35 7.03 3.35
C VAL A 232 8.32 5.93 3.25
N LEU A 233 8.02 5.28 4.37
CA LEU A 233 6.99 4.26 4.46
C LEU A 233 5.63 4.93 4.71
N ASP A 234 4.60 4.51 3.98
CA ASP A 234 3.24 4.99 4.22
C ASP A 234 2.63 4.31 5.47
N ALA A 235 1.58 4.93 5.99
CA ALA A 235 0.85 4.37 7.11
C ALA A 235 0.15 3.04 6.73
N ALA A 236 -0.07 2.19 7.74
CA ALA A 236 -0.88 0.98 7.65
C ALA A 236 -0.41 -0.08 6.62
N PRO A 237 0.82 -0.63 6.77
CA PRO A 237 1.19 -1.85 6.06
C PRO A 237 0.26 -3.01 6.45
N LEU A 238 -0.08 -3.87 5.49
CA LEU A 238 -0.95 -5.02 5.65
C LEU A 238 -0.20 -6.32 5.36
N LEU A 239 -0.24 -7.26 6.30
CA LEU A 239 0.22 -8.63 6.07
C LEU A 239 -0.99 -9.50 5.71
N LEU A 240 -1.00 -10.06 4.51
CA LEU A 240 -1.97 -11.06 4.10
C LEU A 240 -1.43 -12.45 4.43
N VAL A 241 -2.27 -13.25 5.10
CA VAL A 241 -1.95 -14.60 5.53
C VAL A 241 -2.94 -15.57 4.90
N GLY A 242 -2.43 -16.54 4.15
CA GLY A 242 -3.22 -17.57 3.49
C GLY A 242 -2.92 -18.96 4.05
N SER A 243 -3.98 -19.69 4.37
CA SER A 243 -3.91 -21.08 4.84
C SER A 243 -4.53 -21.99 3.78
N LEU A 244 -3.77 -22.99 3.33
CA LEU A 244 -4.24 -23.99 2.39
C LEU A 244 -4.61 -25.26 3.16
N LEU A 245 -5.77 -25.83 2.86
CA LEU A 245 -6.16 -27.13 3.38
C LEU A 245 -5.37 -28.24 2.68
N ASN A 246 -5.04 -29.29 3.43
CA ASN A 246 -4.37 -30.48 2.86
C ASN A 246 -5.31 -31.33 2.00
N ALA A 247 -6.63 -31.11 2.10
CA ALA A 247 -7.63 -31.77 1.29
C ALA A 247 -8.79 -30.82 0.94
N GLY A 248 -9.30 -30.94 -0.27
CA GLY A 248 -10.48 -30.23 -0.77
C GLY A 248 -11.43 -31.21 -1.45
N THR A 249 -12.73 -30.99 -1.28
CA THR A 249 -13.75 -31.85 -1.88
C THR A 249 -14.69 -31.03 -2.76
N TYR A 250 -14.89 -31.49 -4.00
CA TYR A 250 -15.92 -30.98 -4.89
C TYR A 250 -16.95 -32.08 -5.13
N ILE A 251 -18.24 -31.75 -5.01
CA ILE A 251 -19.35 -32.65 -5.31
C ILE A 251 -20.17 -32.06 -6.45
N THR A 252 -20.39 -32.84 -7.50
CA THR A 252 -21.20 -32.41 -8.65
C THR A 252 -22.68 -32.31 -8.28
N PRO A 253 -23.48 -31.56 -9.06
CA PRO A 253 -24.91 -31.78 -9.13
C PRO A 253 -25.26 -33.24 -9.48
N SER A 254 -26.52 -33.62 -9.29
CA SER A 254 -27.04 -34.93 -9.70
C SER A 254 -26.98 -35.09 -11.22
N ILE A 255 -26.51 -36.24 -11.69
CA ILE A 255 -26.38 -36.60 -13.10
C ILE A 255 -27.34 -37.76 -13.35
N ALA A 256 -28.29 -37.61 -14.29
CA ALA A 256 -29.18 -38.69 -14.68
C ALA A 256 -28.40 -39.76 -15.45
N THR A 257 -28.63 -41.04 -15.13
CA THR A 257 -27.96 -42.15 -15.83
C THR A 257 -28.62 -42.49 -17.16
N ALA A 258 -29.90 -42.13 -17.34
CA ALA A 258 -30.71 -42.46 -18.52
C ALA A 258 -30.66 -43.96 -18.91
N GLY A 259 -30.45 -44.84 -17.93
CA GLY A 259 -30.35 -46.29 -18.13
C GLY A 259 -28.93 -46.81 -18.44
N GLY A 260 -27.93 -45.94 -18.58
CA GLY A 260 -26.54 -46.35 -18.75
C GLY A 260 -25.95 -46.97 -17.47
N THR A 261 -24.98 -47.85 -17.66
CA THR A 261 -24.39 -48.69 -16.61
C THR A 261 -22.86 -48.57 -16.50
N ASP A 262 -22.23 -47.85 -17.45
CA ASP A 262 -20.79 -47.59 -17.52
C ASP A 262 -20.49 -46.09 -17.32
N LEU A 263 -20.00 -45.73 -16.15
CA LEU A 263 -19.56 -44.37 -15.85
C LEU A 263 -18.11 -44.18 -16.24
N ARG A 264 -17.85 -43.12 -17.01
CA ARG A 264 -16.51 -42.58 -17.26
C ARG A 264 -16.41 -41.16 -16.76
N VAL A 265 -15.42 -40.90 -15.92
CA VAL A 265 -15.12 -39.57 -15.40
C VAL A 265 -13.78 -39.13 -15.98
N LEU A 266 -13.77 -37.99 -16.67
CA LEU A 266 -12.58 -37.43 -17.29
C LEU A 266 -12.33 -36.04 -16.73
N PHE A 267 -11.08 -35.70 -16.47
CA PHE A 267 -10.69 -34.34 -16.10
C PHE A 267 -9.26 -34.06 -16.49
N VAL A 268 -8.91 -32.78 -16.62
CA VAL A 268 -7.52 -32.36 -16.83
C VAL A 268 -6.94 -31.97 -15.48
N GLY A 269 -5.86 -32.65 -15.09
CA GLY A 269 -5.17 -32.45 -13.83
C GLY A 269 -3.75 -31.90 -14.00
N ASP A 270 -3.40 -30.92 -13.18
CA ASP A 270 -2.02 -30.59 -12.81
C ASP A 270 -1.80 -31.17 -11.40
N ILE A 271 -1.19 -32.34 -11.34
CA ILE A 271 -1.04 -33.14 -10.12
C ILE A 271 0.46 -33.32 -9.86
N PRO A 272 1.10 -32.41 -9.12
CA PRO A 272 2.51 -32.54 -8.77
C PRO A 272 2.75 -33.76 -7.87
N ALA A 273 4.00 -34.24 -7.85
CA ALA A 273 4.39 -35.34 -6.99
C ALA A 273 4.08 -35.03 -5.51
N GLY A 274 3.43 -35.97 -4.82
CA GLY A 274 2.95 -35.79 -3.44
C GLY A 274 1.52 -35.24 -3.33
N ALA A 275 0.84 -34.95 -4.45
CA ALA A 275 -0.59 -34.67 -4.51
C ALA A 275 -1.36 -35.83 -5.17
N ALA A 276 -2.67 -35.92 -4.88
CA ALA A 276 -3.54 -36.92 -5.49
C ALA A 276 -4.97 -36.39 -5.69
N VAL A 277 -5.71 -37.07 -6.57
CA VAL A 277 -7.14 -36.85 -6.81
C VAL A 277 -7.85 -38.19 -6.75
N ALA A 278 -8.79 -38.33 -5.82
CA ALA A 278 -9.63 -39.53 -5.72
C ALA A 278 -11.04 -39.22 -6.23
N VAL A 279 -11.59 -40.13 -7.04
CA VAL A 279 -12.93 -40.01 -7.61
C VAL A 279 -13.85 -41.03 -6.95
N HIS A 280 -14.98 -40.56 -6.45
CA HIS A 280 -16.04 -41.41 -5.91
C HIS A 280 -17.37 -41.06 -6.57
N MET A 281 -18.28 -42.04 -6.64
CA MET A 281 -19.67 -41.82 -6.99
C MET A 281 -20.59 -42.16 -5.83
N GLN A 282 -21.75 -41.51 -5.77
CA GLN A 282 -22.85 -41.88 -4.89
C GLN A 282 -24.10 -42.05 -5.75
N LEU A 283 -24.75 -43.20 -5.63
CA LEU A 283 -26.01 -43.49 -6.30
C LEU A 283 -27.15 -42.82 -5.52
N ALA A 284 -28.19 -42.34 -6.20
CA ALA A 284 -29.29 -41.62 -5.55
C ALA A 284 -30.01 -42.39 -4.43
N ALA A 285 -30.06 -43.72 -4.52
CA ALA A 285 -30.65 -44.59 -3.51
C ALA A 285 -29.68 -45.00 -2.37
N SER A 286 -28.43 -44.55 -2.42
CA SER A 286 -27.37 -44.93 -1.47
C SER A 286 -26.81 -43.72 -0.74
N GLN A 287 -26.49 -43.90 0.53
CA GLN A 287 -25.72 -42.92 1.32
C GLN A 287 -24.21 -43.16 1.22
N GLN A 288 -23.77 -44.27 0.63
CA GLN A 288 -22.37 -44.65 0.54
C GLN A 288 -21.70 -44.09 -0.71
N TRP A 289 -20.45 -43.64 -0.54
CA TRP A 289 -19.58 -43.25 -1.64
C TRP A 289 -18.77 -44.47 -2.09
N GLN A 290 -18.86 -44.80 -3.38
CA GLN A 290 -18.12 -45.89 -4.01
C GLN A 290 -16.98 -45.30 -4.84
N GLU A 291 -15.77 -45.86 -4.72
CA GLU A 291 -14.62 -45.45 -5.53
C GLU A 291 -14.85 -45.72 -7.02
N VAL A 292 -14.52 -44.75 -7.86
CA VAL A 292 -14.44 -44.91 -9.32
C VAL A 292 -12.95 -45.09 -9.64
N PRO A 293 -12.48 -46.32 -9.93
CA PRO A 293 -11.06 -46.58 -10.06
C PRO A 293 -10.45 -45.87 -11.29
N TYR A 294 -9.16 -45.58 -11.17
CA TYR A 294 -8.35 -45.06 -12.27
C TYR A 294 -8.33 -46.06 -13.44
N LEU A 295 -8.51 -45.57 -14.66
CA LEU A 295 -8.41 -46.36 -15.88
C LEU A 295 -7.12 -46.04 -16.64
N SER A 296 -6.92 -44.78 -16.96
CA SER A 296 -5.80 -44.34 -17.81
C SER A 296 -5.54 -42.84 -17.70
N SER A 297 -4.39 -42.42 -18.20
CA SER A 297 -4.03 -41.03 -18.38
C SER A 297 -3.44 -40.81 -19.77
N SER A 298 -3.61 -39.60 -20.31
CA SER A 298 -2.87 -39.16 -21.49
C SER A 298 -1.37 -39.07 -21.20
N GLN A 299 -0.56 -38.91 -22.24
CA GLN A 299 0.79 -38.40 -22.08
C GLN A 299 0.74 -36.97 -21.50
N GLN A 300 1.76 -36.60 -20.73
CA GLN A 300 1.87 -35.28 -20.14
C GLN A 300 2.21 -34.25 -21.22
N THR A 301 1.34 -33.25 -21.38
CA THR A 301 1.52 -32.16 -22.33
C THR A 301 1.47 -30.84 -21.56
N ALA A 302 2.57 -30.08 -21.58
CA ALA A 302 2.69 -28.81 -20.87
C ALA A 302 2.30 -28.86 -19.37
N GLY A 303 2.66 -29.94 -18.67
CA GLY A 303 2.41 -30.09 -17.23
C GLY A 303 1.00 -30.56 -16.85
N SER A 304 0.06 -30.64 -17.79
CA SER A 304 -1.28 -31.19 -17.57
C SER A 304 -1.41 -32.61 -18.11
N ILE A 305 -2.22 -33.43 -17.44
CA ILE A 305 -2.61 -34.78 -17.88
C ILE A 305 -4.12 -34.89 -17.91
N GLU A 306 -4.67 -35.49 -18.96
CA GLU A 306 -6.07 -35.90 -18.96
C GLU A 306 -6.16 -37.27 -18.28
N ILE A 307 -6.97 -37.37 -17.23
CA ILE A 307 -7.13 -38.59 -16.45
C ILE A 307 -8.55 -39.12 -16.66
N THR A 308 -8.65 -40.42 -16.88
CA THR A 308 -9.92 -41.15 -17.01
C THR A 308 -10.08 -42.14 -15.86
N HIS A 309 -11.21 -42.06 -15.17
CA HIS A 309 -11.69 -43.05 -14.22
C HIS A 309 -12.91 -43.76 -14.79
N ARG A 310 -13.11 -45.03 -14.47
CA ARG A 310 -14.23 -45.81 -15.00
C ARG A 310 -14.80 -46.77 -13.97
N LEU A 311 -16.12 -46.88 -13.91
CA LEU A 311 -16.82 -47.86 -13.09
C LEU A 311 -18.05 -48.40 -13.83
N GLN A 312 -18.14 -49.73 -13.92
CA GLN A 312 -19.23 -50.44 -14.60
C GLN A 312 -20.21 -51.05 -13.59
N GLY A 313 -21.37 -51.48 -14.08
CA GLY A 313 -22.38 -52.16 -13.26
C GLY A 313 -23.20 -51.20 -12.41
N ILE A 314 -23.33 -49.94 -12.84
CA ILE A 314 -24.15 -48.95 -12.16
C ILE A 314 -25.62 -49.26 -12.39
N ASN A 315 -26.39 -49.30 -11.31
CA ASN A 315 -27.82 -49.51 -11.36
C ASN A 315 -28.55 -48.49 -10.47
N ALA A 316 -28.76 -47.28 -11.00
CA ALA A 316 -29.53 -46.23 -10.35
C ALA A 316 -30.06 -45.24 -11.41
N THR A 317 -31.09 -44.47 -11.06
CA THR A 317 -31.68 -43.44 -11.95
C THR A 317 -30.84 -42.16 -12.04
N SER A 318 -30.04 -41.88 -11.01
CA SER A 318 -29.07 -40.78 -11.01
C SER A 318 -27.93 -41.04 -10.04
N LEU A 319 -26.82 -40.33 -10.24
CA LEU A 319 -25.63 -40.38 -9.39
C LEU A 319 -25.02 -38.99 -9.21
N ARG A 320 -24.13 -38.84 -8.23
CA ARG A 320 -23.26 -37.67 -8.05
C ARG A 320 -21.82 -38.12 -7.97
N LEU A 321 -20.91 -37.24 -8.39
CA LEU A 321 -19.48 -37.48 -8.30
C LEU A 321 -18.88 -36.61 -7.20
N ARG A 322 -17.89 -37.17 -6.52
CA ARG A 322 -17.06 -36.47 -5.56
C ARG A 322 -15.60 -36.60 -5.97
N LEU A 323 -14.95 -35.46 -6.19
CA LEU A 323 -13.52 -35.37 -6.35
C LEU A 323 -12.92 -34.91 -5.03
N THR A 324 -12.04 -35.72 -4.46
CA THR A 324 -11.26 -35.36 -3.28
C THR A 324 -9.82 -35.14 -3.70
N LEU A 325 -9.39 -33.89 -3.65
CA LEU A 325 -8.03 -33.47 -3.96
C LEU A 325 -7.24 -33.45 -2.65
N THR A 326 -6.08 -34.10 -2.62
CA THR A 326 -5.17 -34.07 -1.48
C THR A 326 -3.81 -33.56 -1.91
N GLY A 327 -3.13 -32.82 -1.04
CA GLY A 327 -1.82 -32.25 -1.37
C GLY A 327 -1.13 -31.63 -0.17
N THR A 328 -0.05 -30.92 -0.46
CA THR A 328 0.77 -30.21 0.53
C THR A 328 0.91 -28.74 0.16
N THR A 329 1.59 -27.96 1.00
CA THR A 329 1.91 -26.55 0.73
C THR A 329 2.69 -26.35 -0.58
N THR A 330 3.52 -27.33 -0.96
CA THR A 330 4.35 -27.31 -2.17
C THR A 330 3.75 -28.12 -3.34
N ALA A 331 2.99 -29.18 -3.05
CA ALA A 331 2.30 -30.01 -4.04
C ALA A 331 0.80 -29.68 -4.05
N ARG A 332 0.40 -28.67 -4.82
CA ARG A 332 -0.98 -28.17 -4.87
C ARG A 332 -1.70 -28.71 -6.12
N PRO A 333 -2.59 -29.72 -6.01
CA PRO A 333 -3.29 -30.25 -7.18
C PRO A 333 -4.30 -29.24 -7.74
N LYS A 334 -4.45 -29.22 -9.05
CA LYS A 334 -5.50 -28.46 -9.74
C LYS A 334 -6.21 -29.36 -10.73
N VAL A 335 -7.54 -29.24 -10.79
CA VAL A 335 -8.38 -29.99 -11.71
C VAL A 335 -9.28 -29.02 -12.47
N ARG A 336 -9.43 -29.25 -13.77
CA ARG A 336 -10.32 -28.49 -14.66
C ARG A 336 -10.99 -29.43 -15.67
N ASP A 337 -11.96 -28.89 -16.42
CA ASP A 337 -12.64 -29.60 -17.52
C ASP A 337 -13.22 -30.97 -17.14
N LEU A 338 -13.81 -31.03 -15.94
CA LEU A 338 -14.47 -32.24 -15.44
C LEU A 338 -15.65 -32.60 -16.34
N ARG A 339 -15.61 -33.83 -16.85
CA ARG A 339 -16.63 -34.44 -17.70
C ARG A 339 -17.04 -35.78 -17.12
N ALA A 340 -18.32 -36.07 -17.17
CA ALA A 340 -18.89 -37.34 -16.78
C ALA A 340 -19.74 -37.85 -17.95
N VAL A 341 -19.45 -39.07 -18.40
CA VAL A 341 -20.19 -39.74 -19.47
C VAL A 341 -20.71 -41.05 -18.91
N ILE A 342 -22.01 -41.29 -19.07
CA ILE A 342 -22.67 -42.53 -18.65
C ILE A 342 -23.18 -43.19 -19.92
N LEU A 343 -22.73 -44.43 -20.17
CA LEU A 343 -23.05 -45.23 -21.35
C LEU A 343 -23.82 -46.49 -20.94
#